data_AF-A0A646K9P0-F1
#
_entry.id   AF-A0A646K9P0-F1
#
_cell.length_a   1.000
_cell.length_b   1.000
_cell.length_c   1.000
_cell.angle_alpha   90.00
_cell.angle_beta   90.00
_cell.angle_gamma   90.00
#
_symmetry.space_group_name_H-M   'P 1'
#
loop_
_entity.id
_entity.type
_entity.pdbx_description
1 polymer ?
#
loop_
_entity_poly.entity_id
_entity_poly.type
_entity_poly.pdbx_seq_one_letter_code
_entity_poly.pdbx_strand_id
1 'polypeptide(L)'
;MTGDSAIIYAGETAQPVRMGRTGAGTVIGAAPSVEAAARLAARLAGEGVGTIQLCGATGLVWTAAVERAVGGRARVATVLFGFESLIQVARFKELVIAGRPVTMLFLCLQEGADPAVDRLERQEGAVRALFVAVPDPGAGAAVAAGLAGEVELIELYGGFAPNAAAAVIEAAGERVAVGAAMSPAAQRE
;
A
#
# COMPACT_ATOMS: atom_id res chain seq x y z
N MET A 1 -14.22 -13.06 3.88
CA MET A 1 -14.18 -12.39 5.21
C MET A 1 -13.43 -11.09 5.03
N THR A 2 -14.16 -9.99 4.93
CA THR A 2 -13.64 -8.62 4.92
C THR A 2 -13.26 -8.25 6.36
N GLY A 3 -12.12 -8.76 6.81
CA GLY A 3 -11.50 -8.33 8.06
C GLY A 3 -10.72 -7.03 7.85
N ASP A 4 -10.42 -6.33 8.95
CA ASP A 4 -9.55 -5.16 8.91
C ASP A 4 -8.21 -5.49 8.27
N SER A 5 -7.67 -4.53 7.52
CA SER A 5 -6.33 -4.60 6.96
C SER A 5 -5.43 -3.52 7.55
N ALA A 6 -4.12 -3.68 7.40
CA ALA A 6 -3.17 -2.64 7.70
C ALA A 6 -2.16 -2.47 6.57
N ILE A 7 -1.72 -1.24 6.37
CA ILE A 7 -0.60 -0.88 5.51
C ILE A 7 0.51 -0.37 6.43
N ILE A 8 1.70 -0.98 6.29
CA ILE A 8 2.91 -0.51 6.95
C ILE A 8 3.87 -0.03 5.88
N TYR A 9 4.24 1.23 5.95
CA TYR A 9 5.19 1.84 5.02
C TYR A 9 6.47 2.30 5.74
N ALA A 10 7.56 2.41 4.98
CA ALA A 10 8.84 2.88 5.51
C ALA A 10 8.76 4.40 5.74
N GLY A 11 8.94 4.83 6.99
CA GLY A 11 8.77 6.23 7.38
C GLY A 11 9.06 6.45 8.86
N GLU A 12 9.01 7.71 9.30
CA GLU A 12 9.18 8.03 10.73
C GLU A 12 8.01 7.47 11.55
N THR A 13 8.30 6.96 12.76
CA THR A 13 7.25 6.36 13.59
C THR A 13 6.16 7.39 13.91
N ALA A 14 4.95 7.14 13.42
CA ALA A 14 3.76 7.91 13.72
C ALA A 14 2.69 7.03 14.35
N GLN A 15 1.75 7.65 15.06
CA GLN A 15 0.57 6.93 15.55
C GLN A 15 -0.23 6.38 14.35
N PRO A 16 -0.52 5.07 14.32
CA PRO A 16 -1.32 4.50 13.24
C PRO A 16 -2.71 5.14 13.20
N VAL A 17 -3.21 5.42 12.01
CA VAL A 17 -4.52 6.02 11.79
C VAL A 17 -5.39 5.07 10.99
N ARG A 18 -6.65 4.94 11.40
CA ARG A 18 -7.64 4.16 10.66
C ARG A 18 -8.27 5.02 9.57
N MET A 19 -8.24 4.53 8.34
CA MET A 19 -8.98 5.07 7.20
C MET A 19 -10.23 4.21 6.95
N GLY A 20 -11.35 4.86 6.58
CA GLY A 20 -12.65 4.23 6.33
C GLY A 20 -13.69 4.44 7.43
N ARG A 21 -14.96 4.17 7.10
CA ARG A 21 -16.12 4.31 8.01
C ARG A 21 -16.31 3.09 8.92
N THR A 22 -17.18 3.20 9.93
CA THR A 22 -17.47 2.16 10.94
C THR A 22 -17.79 0.80 10.30
N GLY A 23 -16.90 -0.19 10.49
CA GLY A 23 -16.90 -1.47 9.78
C GLY A 23 -15.47 -1.92 9.47
N ALA A 24 -15.28 -2.66 8.37
CA ALA A 24 -13.96 -3.04 7.88
C ALA A 24 -13.17 -1.79 7.43
N GLY A 25 -11.99 -1.57 8.03
CA GLY A 25 -11.14 -0.40 7.78
C GLY A 25 -9.69 -0.77 7.48
N THR A 26 -8.93 0.23 7.01
CA THR A 26 -7.48 0.09 6.76
C THR A 26 -6.70 0.92 7.78
N VAL A 27 -5.87 0.26 8.59
CA VAL A 27 -4.94 0.94 9.50
C VAL A 27 -3.67 1.31 8.76
N ILE A 28 -3.32 2.60 8.75
CA ILE A 28 -2.12 3.13 8.11
C ILE A 28 -1.07 3.41 9.17
N GLY A 29 0.08 2.75 9.09
CA GLY A 29 1.19 2.90 10.03
C GLY A 29 2.54 3.07 9.33
N ALA A 30 3.43 3.84 9.97
CA ALA A 30 4.79 4.06 9.53
C ALA A 30 5.77 3.29 10.42
N ALA A 31 6.86 2.79 9.82
CA ALA A 31 7.92 2.09 10.53
C ALA A 31 9.31 2.50 10.02
N PRO A 32 10.23 2.95 10.90
CA PRO A 32 11.56 3.40 10.48
C PRO A 32 12.56 2.26 10.29
N SER A 33 12.22 1.03 10.67
CA SER A 33 13.10 -0.14 10.57
C SER A 33 12.31 -1.43 10.42
N VAL A 34 13.01 -2.50 10.02
CA VAL A 34 12.49 -3.88 9.96
C VAL A 34 11.89 -4.30 11.30
N GLU A 35 12.59 -4.02 12.40
CA GLU A 35 12.17 -4.40 13.74
C GLU A 35 10.95 -3.60 14.18
N ALA A 36 10.88 -2.31 13.82
CA ALA A 36 9.72 -1.48 14.10
C ALA A 36 8.49 -1.97 13.32
N ALA A 37 8.65 -2.31 12.04
CA ALA A 37 7.58 -2.89 11.22
C ALA A 37 7.09 -4.23 11.79
N ALA A 38 8.01 -5.11 12.18
CA ALA A 38 7.69 -6.40 12.79
C ALA A 38 6.91 -6.25 14.12
N ARG A 39 7.34 -5.33 15.01
CA ARG A 39 6.62 -5.04 16.25
C ARG A 39 5.23 -4.47 16.01
N LEU A 40 5.10 -3.53 15.07
CA LEU A 40 3.83 -2.94 14.71
C LEU A 40 2.87 -4.00 14.14
N ALA A 41 3.33 -4.81 13.20
CA ALA A 41 2.54 -5.88 12.61
C ALA A 41 2.08 -6.92 13.65
N ALA A 42 2.97 -7.36 14.54
CA ALA A 42 2.64 -8.32 15.59
C ALA A 42 1.57 -7.79 16.55
N ARG A 43 1.61 -6.49 16.85
CA ARG A 43 0.59 -5.81 17.67
C ARG A 43 -0.74 -5.75 16.93
N LEU A 44 -0.78 -5.24 15.71
CA LEU A 44 -2.00 -5.11 14.91
C LEU A 44 -2.67 -6.48 14.66
N ALA A 45 -1.88 -7.52 14.39
CA ALA A 45 -2.40 -8.88 14.27
C ALA A 45 -2.99 -9.41 15.60
N GLY A 46 -2.41 -9.02 16.75
CA GLY A 46 -2.98 -9.32 18.07
C GLY A 46 -4.28 -8.57 18.36
N GLU A 47 -4.46 -7.39 17.77
CA GLU A 47 -5.68 -6.58 17.82
C GLU A 47 -6.76 -7.08 16.83
N GLY A 48 -6.48 -8.11 16.03
CA GLY A 48 -7.45 -8.76 15.14
C GLY A 48 -7.39 -8.31 13.67
N VAL A 49 -6.38 -7.52 13.27
CA VAL A 49 -6.15 -7.21 11.85
C VAL A 49 -5.85 -8.50 11.09
N GLY A 50 -6.66 -8.81 10.08
CA GLY A 50 -6.59 -10.07 9.35
C GLY A 50 -5.58 -10.07 8.21
N THR A 51 -5.14 -8.90 7.75
CA THR A 51 -4.13 -8.76 6.68
C THR A 51 -3.20 -7.59 6.94
N ILE A 52 -1.90 -7.83 6.88
CA ILE A 52 -0.82 -6.85 6.99
C ILE A 52 -0.16 -6.72 5.61
N GLN A 53 -0.08 -5.51 5.07
CA GLN A 53 0.46 -5.24 3.74
C GLN A 53 1.62 -4.27 3.84
N LEU A 54 2.76 -4.61 3.25
CA LEU A 54 3.96 -3.78 3.29
C LEU A 54 4.15 -3.01 1.99
N CYS A 55 4.49 -1.73 2.12
CA CYS A 55 4.85 -0.84 1.02
C CYS A 55 6.03 -1.38 0.19
N GLY A 56 6.09 -1.03 -1.10
CA GLY A 56 7.07 -1.60 -2.04
C GLY A 56 8.52 -1.25 -1.69
N ALA A 57 8.73 -0.16 -0.96
CA ALA A 57 10.05 0.23 -0.48
C ALA A 57 10.65 -0.69 0.60
N THR A 58 9.86 -1.59 1.22
CA THR A 58 10.34 -2.47 2.30
C THR A 58 10.99 -3.76 1.78
N GLY A 59 10.50 -4.29 0.66
CA GLY A 59 10.99 -5.53 0.04
C GLY A 59 10.89 -6.78 0.92
N LEU A 60 11.47 -7.89 0.43
CA LEU A 60 11.27 -9.23 1.01
C LEU A 60 11.93 -9.46 2.38
N VAL A 61 13.01 -8.73 2.70
CA VAL A 61 13.68 -8.84 4.01
C VAL A 61 12.75 -8.39 5.13
N TRP A 62 12.04 -7.28 4.91
CA TRP A 62 11.02 -6.80 5.84
C TRP A 62 9.83 -7.75 5.90
N THR A 63 9.35 -8.21 4.73
CA THR A 63 8.23 -9.18 4.64
C THR A 63 8.49 -10.43 5.47
N ALA A 64 9.66 -11.05 5.33
CA ALA A 64 10.00 -12.25 6.08
C ALA A 64 10.08 -12.00 7.61
N ALA A 65 10.58 -10.83 8.03
CA ALA A 65 10.61 -10.47 9.44
C ALA A 65 9.20 -10.24 10.01
N VAL A 66 8.34 -9.58 9.24
CA VAL A 66 6.94 -9.34 9.59
C VAL A 66 6.16 -10.65 9.65
N GLU A 67 6.31 -11.54 8.67
CA GLU A 67 5.69 -12.88 8.69
C GLU A 67 6.04 -13.67 9.95
N ARG A 68 7.32 -13.72 10.31
CA ARG A 68 7.77 -14.37 11.56
C ARG A 68 7.13 -13.75 12.80
N ALA A 69 7.04 -12.43 12.87
CA ALA A 69 6.48 -11.73 14.02
C ALA A 69 4.95 -11.89 14.13
N VAL A 70 4.26 -11.92 13.00
CA VAL A 70 2.81 -12.16 12.93
C VAL A 70 2.49 -13.60 13.34
N GLY A 71 3.30 -14.57 12.95
CA GLY A 71 3.14 -15.97 13.39
C GLY A 71 1.81 -16.57 12.97
N GLY A 72 1.36 -16.31 11.74
CA GLY A 72 0.12 -16.85 11.17
C GLY A 72 -1.18 -16.21 11.63
N ARG A 73 -1.14 -15.25 12.58
CA ARG A 73 -2.34 -14.54 13.07
C ARG A 73 -3.01 -13.63 12.03
N ALA A 74 -2.25 -13.21 11.02
CA ALA A 74 -2.72 -12.39 9.91
C ALA A 74 -2.01 -12.84 8.62
N ARG A 75 -2.63 -12.60 7.47
CA ARG A 75 -1.96 -12.73 6.17
C ARG A 75 -0.94 -11.61 6.01
N VAL A 76 0.21 -11.89 5.41
CA VAL A 76 1.20 -10.87 5.07
C VAL A 76 1.30 -10.76 3.56
N ALA A 77 1.25 -9.54 3.04
CA ALA A 77 1.45 -9.21 1.64
C ALA A 77 2.52 -8.11 1.51
N THR A 78 3.14 -8.00 0.34
CA THR A 78 4.09 -6.93 0.04
C THR A 78 3.85 -6.42 -1.38
N VAL A 79 3.99 -5.12 -1.58
CA VAL A 79 3.87 -4.53 -2.91
C VAL A 79 5.06 -4.95 -3.76
N LEU A 80 4.76 -5.53 -4.91
CA LEU A 80 5.73 -5.86 -5.96
C LEU A 80 5.38 -5.10 -7.23
N PHE A 81 6.40 -4.82 -8.04
CA PHE A 81 6.27 -4.11 -9.31
C PHE A 81 6.50 -5.06 -10.48
N GLY A 82 5.63 -4.99 -11.48
CA GLY A 82 5.81 -5.68 -12.75
C GLY A 82 6.94 -5.05 -13.59
N PHE A 83 7.36 -5.77 -14.64
CA PHE A 83 8.43 -5.32 -15.54
C PHE A 83 8.09 -3.98 -16.22
N GLU A 84 6.81 -3.79 -16.52
CA GLU A 84 6.22 -2.58 -17.08
C GLU A 84 6.44 -1.32 -16.22
N SER A 85 6.73 -1.48 -14.93
CA SER A 85 6.93 -0.37 -13.99
C SER A 85 8.39 -0.14 -13.57
N LEU A 86 9.33 -1.00 -13.97
CA LEU A 86 10.69 -0.96 -13.40
C LEU A 86 11.44 0.34 -13.69
N ILE A 87 11.30 0.90 -14.89
CA ILE A 87 11.95 2.17 -15.26
C ILE A 87 11.35 3.33 -14.46
N GLN A 88 10.03 3.34 -14.29
CA GLN A 88 9.29 4.35 -13.55
C GLN A 88 9.63 4.29 -12.06
N VAL A 89 9.73 3.08 -11.47
CA VAL A 89 10.19 2.87 -10.09
C VAL A 89 11.61 3.38 -9.91
N ALA A 90 12.52 3.07 -10.84
CA ALA A 90 13.89 3.56 -10.78
C ALA A 90 13.94 5.09 -10.78
N ARG A 91 13.20 5.73 -11.69
CA ARG A 91 13.07 7.20 -11.76
C ARG A 91 12.47 7.80 -10.50
N PHE A 92 11.38 7.23 -9.99
CA PHE A 92 10.78 7.65 -8.72
C PHE A 92 11.81 7.60 -7.59
N LYS A 93 12.58 6.50 -7.51
CA LYS A 93 13.61 6.33 -6.48
C LYS A 93 14.72 7.36 -6.60
N GLU A 94 15.16 7.68 -7.81
CA GLU A 94 16.14 8.74 -8.06
C GLU A 94 15.64 10.10 -7.55
N LEU A 95 14.38 10.45 -7.79
CA LEU A 95 13.78 11.68 -7.30
C LEU A 95 13.77 11.74 -5.77
N VAL A 96 13.35 10.66 -5.10
CA VAL A 96 13.36 10.55 -3.64
C VAL A 96 14.79 10.72 -3.09
N ILE A 97 15.78 10.03 -3.66
CA ILE A 97 17.19 10.13 -3.22
C ILE A 97 17.72 11.56 -3.41
N ALA A 98 17.34 12.22 -4.50
CA ALA A 98 17.72 13.60 -4.77
C ALA A 98 16.94 14.63 -3.92
N GLY A 99 16.06 14.20 -3.02
CA GLY A 99 15.22 15.08 -2.20
C GLY A 99 14.24 15.91 -3.02
N ARG A 100 13.88 15.46 -4.23
CA ARG A 100 12.91 16.14 -5.09
C ARG A 100 11.50 15.84 -4.59
N PRO A 101 10.59 16.83 -4.64
CA PRO A 101 9.19 16.59 -4.31
C PRO A 101 8.61 15.49 -5.20
N VAL A 102 7.93 14.53 -4.58
CA VAL A 102 7.18 13.46 -5.25
C VAL A 102 5.87 13.20 -4.52
N THR A 103 4.85 12.78 -5.26
CA THR A 103 3.57 12.33 -4.75
C THR A 103 3.39 10.84 -5.06
N MET A 104 3.08 10.08 -4.01
CA MET A 104 2.69 8.68 -4.09
C MET A 104 1.19 8.53 -3.83
N LEU A 105 0.53 7.64 -4.56
CA LEU A 105 -0.87 7.26 -4.36
C LEU A 105 -0.96 5.82 -3.86
N PHE A 106 -1.69 5.61 -2.77
CA PHE A 106 -1.95 4.31 -2.18
C PHE A 106 -3.44 4.01 -2.32
N LEU A 107 -3.81 3.18 -3.29
CA LEU A 107 -5.20 2.77 -3.53
C LEU A 107 -5.54 1.55 -2.68
N CYS A 108 -6.53 1.69 -1.80
CA CYS A 108 -6.91 0.66 -0.84
C CYS A 108 -8.31 0.13 -1.16
N LEU A 109 -8.43 -1.12 -1.65
CA LEU A 109 -9.75 -1.72 -1.85
C LEU A 109 -10.45 -1.92 -0.51
N GLN A 110 -11.62 -1.29 -0.39
CA GLN A 110 -12.47 -1.39 0.78
C GLN A 110 -13.93 -1.20 0.34
N GLU A 111 -14.70 -2.28 0.42
CA GLU A 111 -16.12 -2.28 0.05
C GLU A 111 -16.89 -1.14 0.75
N GLY A 112 -17.68 -0.41 -0.03
CA GLY A 112 -18.50 0.70 0.46
C GLY A 112 -17.74 1.99 0.80
N ALA A 113 -16.43 2.08 0.50
CA ALA A 113 -15.68 3.31 0.65
C ALA A 113 -16.16 4.40 -0.32
N ASP A 114 -16.04 5.66 0.12
CA ASP A 114 -16.20 6.85 -0.71
C ASP A 114 -14.81 7.48 -0.94
N PRO A 115 -14.23 7.39 -2.16
CA PRO A 115 -12.90 7.96 -2.45
C PRO A 115 -12.79 9.46 -2.21
N ALA A 116 -13.92 10.18 -2.20
CA ALA A 116 -13.95 11.61 -1.92
C ALA A 116 -13.89 11.92 -0.41
N VAL A 117 -14.14 10.96 0.47
CA VAL A 117 -14.17 11.17 1.92
C VAL A 117 -13.12 10.31 2.63
N ASP A 118 -13.03 9.04 2.24
CA ASP A 118 -12.16 8.03 2.84
C ASP A 118 -10.73 8.12 2.29
N ARG A 119 -10.06 9.21 2.64
CA ARG A 119 -8.68 9.50 2.24
C ARG A 119 -7.87 10.09 3.37
N LEU A 120 -6.57 9.83 3.33
CA LEU A 120 -5.58 10.33 4.29
C LEU A 120 -4.35 10.83 3.55
N GLU A 121 -3.80 11.95 4.01
CA GLU A 121 -2.54 12.47 3.49
C GLU A 121 -1.46 12.44 4.58
N ARG A 122 -0.24 12.08 4.17
CA ARG A 122 0.98 12.15 4.97
C ARG A 122 2.07 12.89 4.20
N GLN A 123 2.81 13.72 4.92
CA GLN A 123 3.98 14.42 4.38
C GLN A 123 5.22 13.94 5.15
N GLU A 124 6.22 13.42 4.43
CA GLU A 124 7.50 12.98 4.98
C GLU A 124 8.64 13.56 4.15
N GLY A 125 9.23 14.64 4.65
CA GLY A 125 10.22 15.40 3.90
C GLY A 125 9.65 15.89 2.56
N ALA A 126 10.26 15.47 1.44
CA ALA A 126 9.81 15.80 0.10
C ALA A 126 8.75 14.82 -0.46
N VAL A 127 8.41 13.76 0.27
CA VAL A 127 7.44 12.75 -0.17
C VAL A 127 6.06 13.08 0.38
N ARG A 128 5.09 13.25 -0.51
CA ARG A 128 3.67 13.32 -0.19
C ARG A 128 3.03 11.96 -0.45
N ALA A 129 2.44 11.33 0.56
CA ALA A 129 1.73 10.07 0.42
C ALA A 129 0.22 10.28 0.58
N LEU A 130 -0.53 9.99 -0.49
CA LEU A 130 -1.98 10.08 -0.54
C LEU A 130 -2.58 8.67 -0.47
N PHE A 131 -3.27 8.36 0.61
CA PHE A 131 -4.02 7.11 0.78
C PHE A 131 -5.49 7.37 0.41
N VAL A 132 -6.05 6.53 -0.45
CA VAL A 132 -7.45 6.63 -0.89
C VAL A 132 -8.09 5.25 -0.82
N ALA A 133 -9.14 5.11 -0.03
CA ALA A 133 -9.98 3.93 -0.05
C ALA A 133 -10.89 3.96 -1.27
N VAL A 134 -11.02 2.84 -1.97
CA VAL A 134 -11.86 2.70 -3.16
C VAL A 134 -12.81 1.50 -3.01
N PRO A 135 -14.09 1.65 -3.39
CA PRO A 135 -15.10 0.60 -3.20
C PRO A 135 -14.88 -0.61 -4.08
N ASP A 136 -14.28 -0.39 -5.25
CA ASP A 136 -14.04 -1.40 -6.27
C ASP A 136 -12.87 -1.01 -7.18
N PRO A 137 -12.35 -1.94 -7.99
CA PRO A 137 -11.25 -1.66 -8.91
C PRO A 137 -11.52 -0.58 -9.96
N GLY A 138 -12.76 -0.44 -10.42
CA GLY A 138 -13.14 0.58 -11.41
C GLY A 138 -13.00 1.98 -10.83
N ALA A 139 -13.43 2.17 -9.58
CA ALA A 139 -13.18 3.40 -8.84
C ALA A 139 -11.67 3.66 -8.65
N GLY A 140 -10.88 2.61 -8.40
CA GLY A 140 -9.41 2.69 -8.36
C GLY A 140 -8.80 3.25 -9.65
N ALA A 141 -9.20 2.69 -10.80
CA ALA A 141 -8.73 3.16 -12.11
C ALA A 141 -9.19 4.61 -12.39
N ALA A 142 -10.42 4.97 -12.01
CA ALA A 142 -10.91 6.34 -12.16
C ALA A 142 -10.12 7.36 -11.32
N VAL A 143 -9.78 7.02 -10.06
CA VAL A 143 -8.92 7.87 -9.22
C VAL A 143 -7.52 7.99 -9.82
N ALA A 144 -6.94 6.89 -10.32
CA ALA A 144 -5.63 6.90 -10.98
C ALA A 144 -5.61 7.80 -12.23
N ALA A 145 -6.63 7.71 -13.09
CA ALA A 145 -6.78 8.57 -14.26
C ALA A 145 -6.92 10.06 -13.87
N GLY A 146 -7.71 10.35 -12.83
CA GLY A 146 -7.94 11.71 -12.36
C GLY A 146 -6.69 12.39 -11.77
N LEU A 147 -5.72 11.60 -11.32
CA LEU A 147 -4.43 12.06 -10.78
C LEU A 147 -3.26 11.81 -11.73
N ALA A 148 -3.52 11.42 -12.97
CA ALA A 148 -2.48 11.12 -13.95
C ALA A 148 -1.62 12.38 -14.21
N GLY A 149 -0.31 12.27 -13.99
CA GLY A 149 0.63 13.39 -14.09
C GLY A 149 0.83 14.20 -12.81
N GLU A 150 0.05 13.93 -11.75
CA GLU A 150 0.23 14.52 -10.41
C GLU A 150 0.95 13.57 -9.45
N VAL A 151 1.05 12.28 -9.80
CA VAL A 151 1.69 11.24 -9.01
C VAL A 151 2.81 10.56 -9.81
N GLU A 152 3.87 10.15 -9.12
CA GLU A 152 4.98 9.41 -9.71
C GLU A 152 4.84 7.90 -9.51
N LEU A 153 4.06 7.48 -8.51
CA LEU A 153 3.93 6.08 -8.13
C LEU A 153 2.55 5.79 -7.52
N ILE A 154 1.99 4.64 -7.88
CA ILE A 154 0.75 4.08 -7.35
C ILE A 154 1.03 2.70 -6.74
N GLU A 155 0.55 2.47 -5.53
CA GLU A 155 0.56 1.15 -4.89
C GLU A 155 -0.88 0.67 -4.65
N LEU A 156 -1.16 -0.56 -5.07
CA LEU A 156 -2.47 -1.19 -5.00
C LEU A 156 -2.54 -2.15 -3.81
N TYR A 157 -3.51 -1.94 -2.95
CA TYR A 157 -3.70 -2.67 -1.69
C TYR A 157 -5.10 -3.30 -1.61
N GLY A 158 -5.23 -4.36 -0.82
CA GLY A 158 -6.52 -5.04 -0.60
C GLY A 158 -6.83 -6.13 -1.62
N GLY A 159 -5.81 -6.64 -2.34
CA GLY A 159 -5.96 -7.81 -3.22
C GLY A 159 -6.54 -7.50 -4.61
N PHE A 160 -6.07 -6.43 -5.25
CA PHE A 160 -6.36 -6.18 -6.67
C PHE A 160 -5.99 -7.42 -7.51
N ALA A 161 -6.97 -7.92 -8.28
CA ALA A 161 -6.72 -8.98 -9.25
C ALA A 161 -5.85 -8.47 -10.42
N PRO A 162 -5.17 -9.35 -11.17
CA PRO A 162 -4.29 -8.91 -12.28
C PRO A 162 -4.97 -8.05 -13.34
N ASN A 163 -6.22 -8.38 -13.73
CA ASN A 163 -6.99 -7.57 -14.68
C ASN A 163 -7.34 -6.18 -14.12
N ALA A 164 -7.60 -6.09 -12.82
CA ALA A 164 -7.87 -4.83 -12.13
C ALA A 164 -6.59 -3.98 -12.02
N ALA A 165 -5.44 -4.58 -11.70
CA ALA A 165 -4.15 -3.90 -11.68
C ALA A 165 -3.77 -3.37 -13.08
N ALA A 166 -3.98 -4.18 -14.13
CA ALA A 166 -3.77 -3.76 -15.51
C ALA A 166 -4.60 -2.53 -15.90
N ALA A 167 -5.88 -2.50 -15.52
CA ALA A 167 -6.73 -1.33 -15.77
C ALA A 167 -6.21 -0.05 -15.08
N VAL A 168 -5.64 -0.17 -13.87
CA VAL A 168 -5.01 0.97 -13.18
C VAL A 168 -3.73 1.41 -13.89
N ILE A 169 -2.91 0.47 -14.36
CA ILE A 169 -1.70 0.77 -15.15
C ILE A 169 -2.06 1.57 -16.41
N GLU A 170 -3.06 1.11 -17.16
CA GLU A 170 -3.55 1.81 -18.37
C GLU A 170 -4.07 3.21 -18.04
N ALA A 171 -4.81 3.36 -16.94
CA ALA A 171 -5.37 4.63 -16.49
C ALA A 171 -4.31 5.64 -16.01
N ALA A 172 -3.27 5.18 -15.31
CA ALA A 172 -2.22 6.03 -14.76
C ALA A 172 -1.26 6.58 -15.83
N GLY A 173 -1.10 5.85 -16.94
CA GLY A 173 -0.24 6.20 -18.06
C GLY A 173 1.23 5.83 -17.86
N GLU A 174 2.01 5.94 -18.93
CA GLU A 174 3.35 5.35 -19.05
C GLU A 174 4.42 5.93 -18.12
N ARG A 175 4.14 7.04 -17.42
CA ARG A 175 5.12 7.73 -16.56
C ARG A 175 5.00 7.37 -15.08
N VAL A 176 3.96 6.65 -14.70
CA VAL A 176 3.64 6.34 -13.31
C VAL A 176 4.00 4.89 -13.02
N ALA A 177 4.76 4.65 -11.96
CA ALA A 177 5.03 3.30 -11.49
C ALA A 177 3.78 2.72 -10.84
N VAL A 178 3.40 1.48 -11.14
CA VAL A 178 2.28 0.81 -10.46
C VAL A 178 2.73 -0.53 -9.89
N GLY A 179 2.55 -0.70 -8.57
CA GLY A 179 2.83 -1.94 -7.87
C GLY A 179 1.58 -2.47 -7.17
N ALA A 180 1.50 -3.78 -6.96
CA ALA A 180 0.37 -4.41 -6.27
C ALA A 180 0.85 -5.25 -5.09
N ALA A 181 0.13 -5.17 -3.98
CA ALA A 181 0.34 -5.99 -2.80
C ALA A 181 -0.02 -7.45 -3.12
N MET A 182 0.99 -8.31 -3.06
CA MET A 182 0.87 -9.74 -3.32
C MET A 182 1.21 -10.51 -2.03
N SER A 183 0.37 -11.49 -1.68
CA SER A 183 0.68 -12.49 -0.67
C SER A 183 1.01 -13.82 -1.36
N PRO A 184 1.95 -14.62 -0.83
CA PRO A 184 2.08 -16.01 -1.26
C PRO A 184 0.74 -16.73 -1.12
N ALA A 185 0.46 -17.66 -2.03
CA ALA A 185 -0.62 -18.62 -1.78
C ALA A 185 -0.31 -19.38 -0.49
N ALA A 186 -1.32 -19.69 0.32
CA ALA A 186 -1.14 -20.56 1.47
C ALA A 186 -0.46 -21.85 0.99
N GLN A 187 0.75 -22.13 1.51
CA GLN A 187 1.42 -23.39 1.23
C GLN A 187 0.54 -24.49 1.81
N ARG A 188 0.07 -25.41 0.95
CA ARG A 188 -0.59 -26.62 1.42
C ARG A 188 0.52 -27.54 1.90
N GLU A 189 0.52 -27.86 3.19
CA GLU A 189 1.34 -28.94 3.75
C GLU A 189 0.85 -30.31 3.27
#